data_AF-A0AAD7X555-F1
#
_entry.id   AF-A0AAD7X555-F1
#
_cell.length_a   1.000
_cell.length_b   1.000
_cell.length_c   1.000
_cell.angle_alpha   90.00
_cell.angle_beta   90.00
_cell.angle_gamma   90.00
#
_symmetry.space_group_name_H-M   'P 1'
#
loop_
_entity.id
_entity.type
_entity.pdbx_description
1 polymer ?
#
loop_
_entity_poly.entity_id
_entity_poly.type
_entity_poly.pdbx_seq_one_letter_code
_entity_poly.pdbx_strand_id
1 'polypeptide(L)'
;MSTLVKQRVFWARIARGRRSDIPEDADIFTLYTIANADREEWADKTYQQVKAELVDPEWQIHVEESGDGEEDARHRFDEFMDTEIEVTGEKPFPGDPNVKHIPIPNSNYLLRFWPGSLASAEYCMDFVETQPNGERTAVNAPEGYAIRAAPMAPWMATVCTEIKSIERAYGVAPERIKPGEEKFILRDGMVCQLVRGGEVLFNFEVPSRPGVFGGVDILRPTRA
;
A
#
# COMPACT_ATOMS: atom_id res chain seq x y z
N MET A 1 -9.41 14.63 3.15
CA MET A 1 -9.66 13.95 1.86
C MET A 1 -10.01 12.52 2.17
N SER A 2 -11.14 12.04 1.69
CA SER A 2 -11.55 10.65 1.89
C SER A 2 -10.59 9.72 1.14
N THR A 3 -10.09 8.68 1.80
CA THR A 3 -9.32 7.57 1.21
C THR A 3 -10.23 6.39 0.85
N LEU A 4 -11.55 6.59 0.97
CA LEU A 4 -12.54 5.60 0.62
C LEU A 4 -12.59 5.43 -0.90
N VAL A 5 -12.53 4.17 -1.32
CA VAL A 5 -12.68 3.77 -2.71
C VAL A 5 -13.73 2.67 -2.75
N LYS A 6 -14.63 2.70 -3.74
CA LYS A 6 -15.53 1.58 -3.99
C LYS A 6 -14.70 0.32 -4.24
N GLN A 7 -15.04 -0.78 -3.56
CA GLN A 7 -14.35 -2.06 -3.72
C GLN A 7 -14.22 -2.45 -5.18
N ARG A 8 -15.29 -2.31 -5.98
CA ARG A 8 -15.26 -2.63 -7.40
C ARG A 8 -14.21 -1.87 -8.21
N VAL A 9 -14.02 -0.59 -7.90
CA VAL A 9 -13.02 0.24 -8.60
C VAL A 9 -11.62 -0.19 -8.18
N PHE A 10 -11.40 -0.42 -6.89
CA PHE A 10 -10.13 -0.87 -6.36
C PHE A 10 -9.72 -2.24 -6.94
N TRP A 11 -10.57 -3.25 -6.82
CA TRP A 11 -10.24 -4.59 -7.29
C TRP A 11 -10.09 -4.68 -8.80
N ALA A 12 -10.89 -3.95 -9.57
CA ALA A 12 -10.70 -3.82 -11.02
C ALA A 12 -9.33 -3.20 -11.36
N ARG A 13 -8.90 -2.18 -10.62
CA ARG A 13 -7.59 -1.54 -10.79
C ARG A 13 -6.46 -2.53 -10.49
N ILE A 14 -6.55 -3.28 -9.40
CA ILE A 14 -5.53 -4.29 -9.02
C ILE A 14 -5.45 -5.40 -10.07
N ALA A 15 -6.59 -5.95 -10.51
CA ALA A 15 -6.61 -7.03 -11.51
C ALA A 15 -5.95 -6.60 -12.83
N ARG A 16 -6.34 -5.43 -13.35
CA ARG A 16 -5.80 -4.89 -14.61
C ARG A 16 -4.35 -4.43 -14.49
N GLY A 17 -3.91 -3.99 -13.31
CA GLY A 17 -2.50 -3.73 -13.04
C GLY A 17 -1.63 -4.99 -13.04
N ARG A 18 -2.22 -6.14 -12.71
CA ARG A 18 -1.52 -7.44 -12.74
C ARG A 18 -1.47 -8.06 -14.12
N ARG A 19 -2.49 -7.83 -14.95
CA ARG A 19 -2.65 -8.47 -16.26
C ARG A 19 -3.27 -7.53 -17.28
N SER A 20 -2.61 -7.40 -18.44
CA SER A 20 -3.07 -6.56 -19.55
C SER A 20 -4.03 -7.28 -20.51
N ASP A 21 -4.19 -8.60 -20.39
CA ASP A 21 -5.02 -9.42 -21.28
C ASP A 21 -6.45 -9.63 -20.77
N ILE A 22 -6.84 -8.94 -19.69
CA ILE A 22 -8.21 -8.97 -19.15
C ILE A 22 -9.13 -8.14 -20.07
N PRO A 23 -10.26 -8.71 -20.56
CA PRO A 23 -11.25 -7.98 -21.34
C PRO A 23 -11.85 -6.78 -20.59
N GLU A 24 -12.25 -5.74 -21.32
CA GLU A 24 -12.88 -4.55 -20.72
C GLU A 24 -14.21 -4.88 -20.02
N ASP A 25 -14.94 -5.87 -20.53
CA ASP A 25 -16.25 -6.35 -20.08
C ASP A 25 -16.18 -7.50 -19.07
N ALA A 26 -14.98 -7.83 -18.55
CA ALA A 26 -14.85 -8.84 -17.50
C ALA A 26 -15.69 -8.47 -16.27
N ASP A 27 -16.46 -9.45 -15.77
CA ASP A 27 -17.33 -9.25 -14.62
C ASP A 27 -16.55 -9.02 -13.33
N ILE A 28 -17.21 -8.42 -12.35
CA ILE A 28 -16.53 -7.96 -11.16
C ILE A 28 -16.02 -9.09 -10.25
N PHE A 29 -16.67 -10.27 -10.28
CA PHE A 29 -16.18 -11.44 -9.56
C PHE A 29 -14.88 -11.94 -10.18
N THR A 30 -14.83 -12.04 -11.51
CA THR A 30 -13.59 -12.34 -12.25
C THR A 30 -12.45 -11.39 -11.85
N LEU A 31 -12.71 -10.08 -11.83
CA LEU A 31 -11.70 -9.09 -11.45
C LEU A 31 -11.25 -9.26 -9.99
N TYR A 32 -12.19 -9.48 -9.06
CA TYR A 32 -11.89 -9.72 -7.65
C TYR A 32 -11.01 -10.96 -7.44
N THR A 33 -11.35 -12.08 -8.09
CA THR A 33 -10.62 -13.34 -7.95
C THR A 33 -9.20 -13.22 -8.51
N ILE A 34 -9.04 -12.62 -9.70
CA ILE A 34 -7.71 -12.37 -10.29
C ILE A 34 -6.87 -11.42 -9.41
N ALA A 35 -7.51 -10.42 -8.81
CA ALA A 35 -6.83 -9.48 -7.93
C ALA A 35 -6.38 -10.12 -6.60
N ASN A 36 -6.96 -11.24 -6.18
CA ASN A 36 -6.57 -11.96 -4.97
C ASN A 36 -5.71 -13.21 -5.25
N ALA A 37 -5.66 -13.69 -6.50
CA ALA A 37 -4.84 -14.83 -6.90
C ALA A 37 -3.34 -14.62 -6.62
N ASP A 38 -2.62 -15.69 -6.33
CA ASP A 38 -1.16 -15.66 -6.23
C ASP A 38 -0.57 -15.32 -7.61
N ARG A 39 0.17 -14.22 -7.71
CA ARG A 39 0.71 -13.76 -8.99
C ARG A 39 1.67 -14.78 -9.61
N GLU A 40 2.40 -15.55 -8.82
CA GLU A 40 3.44 -16.46 -9.33
C GLU A 40 2.85 -17.74 -9.90
N GLU A 41 1.83 -18.29 -9.27
CA GLU A 41 1.16 -19.52 -9.71
C GLU A 41 0.48 -19.36 -11.08
N TRP A 42 -0.01 -18.15 -11.38
CA TRP A 42 -0.85 -17.89 -12.55
C TRP A 42 -0.17 -16.98 -13.60
N ALA A 43 1.13 -16.69 -13.44
CA ALA A 43 1.87 -15.76 -14.31
C ALA A 43 1.91 -16.21 -15.79
N ASP A 44 2.10 -17.51 -16.02
CA ASP A 44 2.30 -18.07 -17.37
C ASP A 44 0.99 -18.48 -18.06
N LYS A 45 -0.15 -18.37 -17.36
CA LYS A 45 -1.47 -18.73 -17.91
C LYS A 45 -2.09 -17.54 -18.61
N THR A 46 -2.85 -17.79 -19.69
CA THR A 46 -3.69 -16.78 -20.36
C THR A 46 -4.92 -16.44 -19.50
N TYR A 47 -5.56 -15.29 -19.77
CA TYR A 47 -6.80 -14.90 -19.09
C TYR A 47 -7.86 -16.01 -19.16
N GLN A 48 -8.02 -16.66 -20.32
CA GLN A 48 -9.00 -17.73 -20.51
C GLN A 48 -8.69 -18.97 -19.64
N GLN A 49 -7.41 -19.32 -19.49
CA GLN A 49 -7.00 -20.41 -18.59
C GLN A 49 -7.22 -20.05 -17.13
N VAL A 50 -6.87 -18.83 -16.70
CA VAL A 50 -7.15 -18.37 -15.33
C VAL A 50 -8.66 -18.37 -15.07
N LYS A 51 -9.46 -17.93 -16.04
CA LYS A 51 -10.91 -17.95 -15.90
C LYS A 51 -11.44 -19.37 -15.70
N ALA A 52 -11.08 -20.29 -16.57
CA ALA A 52 -11.58 -21.67 -16.52
C ALA A 52 -11.07 -22.47 -15.31
N GLU A 53 -9.81 -22.26 -14.90
CA GLU A 53 -9.14 -23.10 -13.89
C GLU A 53 -9.20 -22.53 -12.48
N LEU A 54 -9.46 -21.22 -12.32
CA LEU A 54 -9.53 -20.56 -11.01
C LEU A 54 -10.89 -19.88 -10.81
N VAL A 55 -11.26 -18.97 -11.70
CA VAL A 55 -12.41 -18.08 -11.47
C VAL A 55 -13.73 -18.86 -11.50
N ASP A 56 -13.94 -19.69 -12.51
CA ASP A 56 -15.20 -20.40 -12.69
C ASP A 56 -15.43 -21.43 -11.55
N PRO A 57 -14.43 -22.21 -11.09
CA PRO A 57 -14.55 -23.03 -9.89
C PRO A 57 -14.85 -22.23 -8.61
N GLU A 58 -14.14 -21.12 -8.37
CA GLU A 58 -14.38 -20.24 -7.21
C GLU A 58 -15.81 -19.65 -7.24
N TRP A 59 -16.33 -19.32 -8.43
CA TRP A 59 -17.70 -18.85 -8.58
C TRP A 59 -18.71 -19.94 -8.19
N GLN A 60 -18.50 -21.19 -8.62
CA GLN A 60 -19.41 -22.29 -8.24
C GLN A 60 -19.41 -22.52 -6.73
N ILE A 61 -18.22 -22.50 -6.10
CA ILE A 61 -18.12 -22.60 -4.63
C ILE A 61 -18.87 -21.45 -3.95
N HIS A 62 -18.70 -20.22 -4.44
CA HIS A 62 -19.40 -19.05 -3.90
C HIS A 62 -20.93 -19.19 -4.00
N VAL A 63 -21.44 -19.67 -5.15
CA VAL A 63 -22.87 -19.90 -5.35
C VAL A 63 -23.37 -20.97 -4.37
N GLU A 64 -22.66 -22.11 -4.24
CA GLU A 64 -23.01 -23.17 -3.30
C GLU A 64 -23.03 -22.69 -1.83
N GLU A 65 -22.03 -21.91 -1.42
CA GLU A 65 -21.92 -21.36 -0.06
C GLU A 65 -22.97 -20.28 0.23
N SER A 66 -23.38 -19.52 -0.78
CA SER A 66 -24.43 -18.51 -0.62
C SER A 66 -25.78 -19.11 -0.26
N GLY A 67 -26.00 -20.39 -0.58
CA GLY A 67 -27.23 -21.12 -0.33
C GLY A 67 -28.41 -20.73 -1.21
N ASP A 68 -28.22 -19.77 -2.12
CA ASP A 68 -29.24 -19.26 -3.03
C ASP A 68 -28.85 -19.52 -4.50
N GLY A 69 -29.78 -19.31 -5.43
CA GLY A 69 -29.50 -19.47 -6.86
C GLY A 69 -28.43 -18.49 -7.35
N GLU A 70 -27.88 -18.75 -8.53
CA GLU A 70 -26.79 -17.95 -9.11
C GLU A 70 -27.10 -16.44 -9.21
N GLU A 71 -28.36 -16.08 -9.46
CA GLU A 71 -28.81 -14.68 -9.55
C GLU A 71 -28.69 -13.96 -8.20
N ASP A 72 -29.12 -14.60 -7.12
CA ASP A 72 -29.06 -14.03 -5.77
C ASP A 72 -27.61 -13.92 -5.26
N ALA A 73 -26.78 -14.93 -5.56
CA ALA A 73 -25.35 -14.88 -5.29
C ALA A 73 -24.70 -13.69 -6.02
N ARG A 74 -25.04 -13.47 -7.29
CA ARG A 74 -24.54 -12.33 -8.08
C ARG A 74 -24.97 -11.01 -7.47
N HIS A 75 -26.25 -10.86 -7.13
CA HIS A 75 -26.77 -9.64 -6.52
C HIS A 75 -26.03 -9.28 -5.23
N ARG A 76 -25.85 -10.25 -4.32
CA ARG A 76 -25.14 -10.03 -3.05
C ARG A 76 -23.68 -9.66 -3.27
N PHE A 77 -23.02 -10.32 -4.22
CA PHE A 77 -21.64 -9.97 -4.55
C PHE A 77 -21.55 -8.55 -5.09
N ASP A 78 -22.48 -8.13 -5.96
CA ASP A 78 -22.51 -6.77 -6.49
C ASP A 78 -22.73 -5.73 -5.39
N GLU A 79 -23.64 -5.98 -4.44
CA GLU A 79 -23.85 -5.13 -3.26
C GLU A 79 -22.59 -5.02 -2.41
N PHE A 80 -21.94 -6.15 -2.12
CA PHE A 80 -20.66 -6.17 -1.39
C PHE A 80 -19.61 -5.33 -2.13
N MET A 81 -19.51 -5.48 -3.44
CA MET A 81 -18.53 -4.75 -4.26
C MET A 81 -18.87 -3.26 -4.46
N ASP A 82 -20.10 -2.83 -4.16
CA ASP A 82 -20.50 -1.42 -4.16
C ASP A 82 -20.19 -0.69 -2.84
N THR A 83 -19.79 -1.41 -1.80
CA THR A 83 -19.33 -0.81 -0.54
C THR A 83 -17.99 -0.10 -0.71
N GLU A 84 -17.72 0.85 0.18
CA GLU A 84 -16.47 1.58 0.24
C GLU A 84 -15.49 0.93 1.21
N ILE A 85 -14.21 0.91 0.84
CA ILE A 85 -13.12 0.42 1.68
C ILE A 85 -12.03 1.48 1.84
N GLU A 86 -11.32 1.40 2.96
CA GLU A 86 -10.06 2.11 3.14
C GLU A 86 -8.91 1.20 2.70
N VAL A 87 -8.12 1.66 1.73
CA VAL A 87 -6.97 0.92 1.22
C VAL A 87 -5.70 1.38 1.94
N THR A 88 -4.87 0.44 2.36
CA THR A 88 -3.53 0.70 2.90
C THR A 88 -2.50 -0.15 2.16
N GLY A 89 -1.32 0.40 1.93
CA GLY A 89 -0.19 -0.30 1.31
C GLY A 89 -0.21 -0.40 -0.22
N GLU A 90 -1.31 -0.12 -0.92
CA GLU A 90 -1.26 -0.05 -2.39
C GLU A 90 -0.39 1.12 -2.83
N LYS A 91 0.63 0.87 -3.66
CA LYS A 91 1.50 1.93 -4.17
C LYS A 91 0.74 2.85 -5.14
N PRO A 92 1.05 4.15 -5.15
CA PRO A 92 0.36 5.10 -6.01
C PRO A 92 0.75 4.92 -7.49
N PHE A 93 -0.20 5.22 -8.38
CA PHE A 93 0.04 5.32 -9.81
C PHE A 93 0.68 6.67 -10.18
N PRO A 94 1.37 6.75 -11.34
CA PRO A 94 1.83 8.04 -11.87
C PRO A 94 0.68 9.04 -11.98
N GLY A 95 0.83 10.21 -11.35
CA GLY A 95 -0.17 11.28 -11.37
C GLY A 95 -1.13 11.32 -10.17
N ASP A 96 -1.06 10.37 -9.23
CA ASP A 96 -1.90 10.41 -8.04
C ASP A 96 -1.68 11.70 -7.23
N PRO A 97 -2.75 12.44 -6.89
CA PRO A 97 -2.65 13.83 -6.42
C PRO A 97 -2.13 13.96 -4.98
N ASN A 98 -2.11 12.88 -4.20
CA ASN A 98 -1.80 12.89 -2.76
C ASN A 98 -0.42 12.31 -2.43
N VAL A 99 0.45 12.20 -3.43
CA VAL A 99 1.81 11.69 -3.26
C VAL A 99 2.76 12.83 -2.88
N LYS A 100 3.47 12.67 -1.77
CA LYS A 100 4.51 13.62 -1.31
C LYS A 100 5.88 12.98 -1.41
N HIS A 101 6.90 13.80 -1.63
CA HIS A 101 8.29 13.33 -1.71
C HIS A 101 9.17 14.16 -0.77
N ILE A 102 10.09 13.50 -0.08
CA ILE A 102 11.13 14.14 0.74
C ILE A 102 12.48 13.68 0.20
N PRO A 103 13.34 14.57 -0.32
CA PRO A 103 14.66 14.19 -0.80
C PRO A 103 15.57 13.77 0.35
N ILE A 104 16.38 12.72 0.13
CA ILE A 104 17.40 12.29 1.09
C ILE A 104 18.69 13.06 0.76
N PRO A 105 19.22 13.89 1.68
CA PRO A 105 20.39 14.72 1.42
C PRO A 105 21.60 13.92 0.95
N ASN A 106 22.37 14.48 0.01
CA ASN A 106 23.58 13.87 -0.54
C ASN A 106 23.36 12.49 -1.18
N SER A 107 22.19 12.25 -1.77
CA SER A 107 21.87 11.03 -2.53
C SER A 107 20.88 11.33 -3.65
N ASN A 108 20.67 10.36 -4.54
CA ASN A 108 19.63 10.37 -5.57
C ASN A 108 18.30 9.76 -5.10
N TYR A 109 18.19 9.42 -3.81
CA TYR A 109 16.99 8.81 -3.25
C TYR A 109 16.02 9.85 -2.66
N LEU A 110 14.74 9.47 -2.64
CA LEU A 110 13.65 10.19 -2.02
C LEU A 110 12.82 9.22 -1.19
N LEU A 111 12.24 9.72 -0.11
CA LEU A 111 11.13 9.06 0.56
C LEU A 111 9.84 9.53 -0.10
N ARG A 112 9.04 8.60 -0.62
CA ARG A 112 7.73 8.89 -1.20
C ARG A 112 6.65 8.45 -0.23
N PHE A 113 5.67 9.31 0.00
CA PHE A 113 4.58 9.11 0.95
C PHE A 113 3.24 9.20 0.25
N TRP A 114 2.29 8.33 0.61
CA TRP A 114 0.90 8.42 0.17
C TRP A 114 -0.07 7.98 1.29
N PRO A 115 -1.32 8.49 1.29
CA PRO A 115 -2.28 8.16 2.33
C PRO A 115 -2.63 6.66 2.34
N GLY A 116 -2.70 6.06 3.53
CA GLY A 116 -3.36 4.77 3.77
C GLY A 116 -4.70 4.96 4.49
N SER A 117 -5.12 3.96 5.27
CA SER A 117 -6.35 4.01 6.08
C SER A 117 -6.41 5.26 6.95
N LEU A 118 -7.54 5.99 6.90
CA LEU A 118 -7.75 7.16 7.75
C LEU A 118 -8.19 6.71 9.16
N ALA A 119 -9.06 5.70 9.24
CA ALA A 119 -9.53 5.14 10.50
C ALA A 119 -8.39 4.59 11.38
N SER A 120 -7.35 4.05 10.75
CA SER A 120 -6.15 3.53 11.44
C SER A 120 -5.02 4.56 11.55
N ALA A 121 -5.22 5.82 11.15
CA ALA A 121 -4.17 6.84 11.14
C ALA A 121 -2.94 6.43 10.32
N GLU A 122 -3.12 5.73 9.20
CA GLU A 122 -2.03 5.12 8.43
C GLU A 122 -1.56 5.99 7.26
N TYR A 123 -0.24 6.12 7.16
CA TYR A 123 0.43 6.70 6.01
C TYR A 123 1.44 5.70 5.47
N CYS A 124 1.44 5.50 4.17
CA CYS A 124 2.36 4.59 3.52
C CYS A 124 3.61 5.34 3.03
N MET A 125 4.73 4.64 3.02
CA MET A 125 6.01 5.18 2.56
C MET A 125 6.85 4.13 1.83
N ASP A 126 7.58 4.55 0.80
CA ASP A 126 8.64 3.76 0.18
C ASP A 126 9.84 4.63 -0.25
N PHE A 127 10.90 3.94 -0.71
CA PHE A 127 12.07 4.58 -1.31
C PHE A 127 11.88 4.71 -2.82
N VAL A 128 12.32 5.84 -3.35
CA VAL A 128 12.32 6.13 -4.79
C VAL A 128 13.71 6.62 -5.17
N GLU A 129 14.25 6.08 -6.25
CA GLU A 129 15.48 6.56 -6.87
C GLU A 129 15.17 7.49 -8.03
N THR A 130 15.83 8.64 -8.08
CA THR A 130 15.84 9.50 -9.28
C THR A 130 16.99 9.08 -10.18
N GLN A 131 16.63 8.61 -11.37
CA GLN A 131 17.56 8.23 -12.43
C GLN A 131 18.17 9.48 -13.10
N PRO A 132 19.30 9.36 -13.82
CA PRO A 132 19.95 10.50 -14.49
C PRO A 132 19.07 11.22 -15.52
N ASN A 133 18.08 10.53 -16.11
CA ASN A 133 17.10 11.09 -17.02
C ASN A 133 15.94 11.85 -16.31
N GLY A 134 15.97 11.91 -14.97
CA GLY A 134 14.93 12.52 -14.13
C GLY A 134 13.75 11.60 -13.81
N GLU A 135 13.73 10.37 -14.35
CA GLU A 135 12.71 9.37 -14.05
C GLU A 135 12.83 8.89 -12.61
N ARG A 136 11.69 8.58 -12.00
CA ARG A 136 11.59 8.15 -10.61
C ARG A 136 11.10 6.73 -10.54
N THR A 137 11.90 5.85 -9.95
CA THR A 137 11.59 4.42 -9.85
C THR A 137 11.53 4.02 -8.38
N ALA A 138 10.47 3.33 -7.99
CA ALA A 138 10.37 2.76 -6.64
C ALA A 138 11.46 1.69 -6.46
N VAL A 139 12.15 1.71 -5.33
CA VAL A 139 13.20 0.75 -4.97
C VAL A 139 12.93 0.21 -3.58
N ASN A 140 13.45 -0.98 -3.28
CA ASN A 140 13.47 -1.46 -1.91
C ASN A 140 14.40 -0.57 -1.07
N ALA A 141 14.32 -0.66 0.26
CA ALA A 141 15.19 0.11 1.14
C ALA A 141 16.66 -0.13 0.73
N PRO A 142 17.40 0.92 0.32
CA PRO A 142 18.78 0.73 -0.13
C PRO A 142 19.65 0.20 1.00
N GLU A 143 20.74 -0.47 0.65
CA GLU A 143 21.60 -1.12 1.64
C GLU A 143 22.07 -0.14 2.73
N GLY A 144 21.98 -0.59 3.98
CA GLY A 144 22.36 0.18 5.15
C GLY A 144 21.35 1.23 5.59
N TYR A 145 20.29 1.52 4.82
CA TYR A 145 19.20 2.39 5.24
C TYR A 145 18.22 1.66 6.17
N ALA A 146 17.76 2.36 7.19
CA ALA A 146 16.71 1.90 8.09
C ALA A 146 15.84 3.06 8.55
N ILE A 147 14.59 2.74 8.90
CA ILE A 147 13.65 3.69 9.48
C ILE A 147 13.46 3.34 10.94
N ARG A 148 13.52 4.33 11.83
CA ARG A 148 13.26 4.14 13.27
C ARG A 148 12.20 5.12 13.74
N ALA A 149 11.41 4.72 14.72
CA ALA A 149 10.61 5.68 15.46
C ALA A 149 11.55 6.64 16.19
N ALA A 150 11.36 7.96 16.00
CA ALA A 150 12.10 8.94 16.77
C ALA A 150 11.54 8.97 18.20
N PRO A 151 12.39 9.21 19.21
CA PRO A 151 11.90 9.34 20.57
C PRO A 151 11.11 10.65 20.68
N MET A 152 9.95 10.61 21.33
CA MET A 152 9.13 11.81 21.56
C MET A 152 9.88 12.89 22.36
N ALA A 153 10.88 12.48 23.14
CA ALA A 153 11.76 13.36 23.86
C ALA A 153 13.16 12.75 24.02
N PRO A 154 14.24 13.55 24.12
CA PRO A 154 15.61 13.04 24.22
C PRO A 154 15.85 12.05 25.38
N TRP A 155 15.11 12.18 26.48
CA TRP A 155 15.21 11.28 27.63
C TRP A 155 14.49 9.94 27.45
N MET A 156 13.72 9.75 26.36
CA MET A 156 13.03 8.51 26.01
C MET A 156 13.78 7.68 24.97
N ALA A 157 15.09 7.91 24.78
CA ALA A 157 15.89 7.28 23.72
C ALA A 157 15.92 5.73 23.74
N THR A 158 15.57 5.11 24.87
CA THR A 158 15.59 3.65 25.07
C THR A 158 14.51 2.87 24.31
N VAL A 159 13.54 3.52 23.65
CA VAL A 159 12.42 2.85 22.95
C VAL A 159 12.39 3.03 21.43
N CYS A 160 13.48 3.50 20.80
CA CYS A 160 13.53 3.68 19.35
C CYS A 160 13.62 2.33 18.62
N THR A 161 12.48 1.74 18.26
CA THR A 161 12.42 0.50 17.49
C THR A 161 12.57 0.78 16.00
N GLU A 162 13.31 -0.09 15.29
CA GLU A 162 13.30 -0.12 13.83
C GLU A 162 11.89 -0.45 13.31
N ILE A 163 11.41 0.37 12.39
CA ILE A 163 10.15 0.14 11.70
C ILE A 163 10.43 -0.81 10.55
N LYS A 164 9.86 -2.02 10.63
CA LYS A 164 9.94 -3.00 9.56
C LYS A 164 9.00 -2.61 8.41
N SER A 165 9.38 -2.95 7.19
CA SER A 165 8.46 -2.92 6.06
C SER A 165 7.32 -3.91 6.28
N ILE A 166 6.19 -3.69 5.60
CA ILE A 166 5.02 -4.55 5.73
C ILE A 166 5.36 -5.99 5.32
N GLU A 167 6.17 -6.16 4.27
CA GLU A 167 6.64 -7.46 3.80
C GLU A 167 7.42 -8.20 4.89
N ARG A 168 8.39 -7.53 5.52
CA ARG A 168 9.21 -8.10 6.60
C ARG A 168 8.37 -8.38 7.85
N ALA A 169 7.38 -7.55 8.14
CA ALA A 169 6.45 -7.77 9.26
C ALA A 169 5.58 -9.02 9.06
N TYR A 170 5.20 -9.32 7.81
CA TYR A 170 4.52 -10.57 7.43
C TYR A 170 5.48 -11.75 7.18
N GLY A 171 6.76 -11.62 7.53
CA GLY A 171 7.73 -12.72 7.47
C GLY A 171 8.34 -12.97 6.10
N VAL A 172 8.16 -12.07 5.13
CA VAL A 172 8.87 -12.15 3.85
C VAL A 172 10.34 -11.82 4.07
N ALA A 173 11.23 -12.76 3.71
CA ALA A 173 12.67 -12.55 3.78
C ALA A 173 13.08 -11.41 2.81
N PRO A 174 14.04 -10.54 3.18
CA PRO A 174 14.44 -9.39 2.35
C PRO A 174 14.77 -9.75 0.90
N GLU A 175 15.40 -10.91 0.68
CA GLU A 175 15.82 -11.40 -0.64
C GLU A 175 14.64 -11.85 -1.51
N ARG A 176 13.49 -12.10 -0.89
CA ARG A 176 12.23 -12.47 -1.55
C ARG A 176 11.32 -11.26 -1.80
N ILE A 177 11.66 -10.09 -1.29
CA ILE A 177 10.91 -8.87 -1.57
C ILE A 177 11.23 -8.45 -3.00
N LYS A 178 10.21 -8.44 -3.85
CA LYS A 178 10.34 -8.06 -5.27
C LYS A 178 10.93 -6.66 -5.40
N PRO A 179 11.80 -6.40 -6.39
CA PRO A 179 12.40 -5.08 -6.55
C PRO A 179 11.35 -3.98 -6.67
N GLY A 180 11.47 -2.95 -5.82
CA GLY A 180 10.57 -1.80 -5.84
C GLY A 180 9.22 -2.05 -5.19
N GLU A 181 8.99 -3.19 -4.53
CA GLU A 181 7.72 -3.50 -3.85
C GLU A 181 7.74 -3.20 -2.35
N GLU A 182 8.93 -3.10 -1.73
CA GLU A 182 9.05 -2.84 -0.29
C GLU A 182 8.39 -1.52 0.09
N LYS A 183 7.66 -1.53 1.21
CA LYS A 183 6.92 -0.36 1.72
C LYS A 183 6.70 -0.44 3.22
N PHE A 184 6.48 0.72 3.83
CA PHE A 184 6.31 0.90 5.27
C PHE A 184 4.93 1.48 5.56
N ILE A 185 4.29 1.00 6.63
CA ILE A 185 3.11 1.64 7.20
C ILE A 185 3.55 2.42 8.44
N LEU A 186 3.32 3.72 8.39
CA LEU A 186 3.61 4.68 9.45
C LEU A 186 2.31 5.27 9.98
N ARG A 187 2.39 6.08 11.05
CA ARG A 187 1.24 6.80 11.59
C ARG A 187 1.28 8.29 11.21
N ASP A 188 0.12 8.88 10.95
CA ASP A 188 0.00 10.34 10.70
C ASP A 188 0.70 11.15 11.81
N GLY A 189 1.53 12.11 11.42
CA GLY A 189 2.27 12.98 12.35
C GLY A 189 3.38 12.29 13.16
N MET A 190 3.63 11.00 12.94
CA MET A 190 4.74 10.29 13.57
C MET A 190 6.08 10.91 13.17
N VAL A 191 6.98 11.11 14.13
CA VAL A 191 8.35 11.52 13.84
C VAL A 191 9.20 10.28 13.72
N CYS A 192 9.92 10.16 12.61
CA CYS A 192 10.79 9.05 12.29
C CYS A 192 12.22 9.54 12.07
N GLN A 193 13.18 8.63 12.22
CA GLN A 193 14.58 8.84 11.88
C GLN A 193 14.91 8.02 10.65
N LEU A 194 15.54 8.65 9.66
CA LEU A 194 16.23 7.93 8.60
C LEU A 194 17.66 7.68 9.06
N VAL A 195 18.05 6.41 9.09
CA VAL A 195 19.37 5.97 9.56
C VAL A 195 20.11 5.35 8.38
N ARG A 196 21.43 5.58 8.25
CA ARG A 196 22.30 4.89 7.30
C ARG A 196 23.57 4.41 8.00
N GLY A 197 23.85 3.11 7.95
CA GLY A 197 25.04 2.55 8.60
C GLY A 197 25.05 2.72 10.13
N GLY A 198 23.88 2.87 10.75
CA GLY A 198 23.72 3.12 12.19
C GLY A 198 23.69 4.60 12.60
N GLU A 199 24.07 5.51 11.71
CA GLU A 199 24.04 6.96 11.97
C GLU A 199 22.71 7.59 11.52
N VAL A 200 22.18 8.51 12.32
CA VAL A 200 20.98 9.27 11.97
C VAL A 200 21.34 10.30 10.91
N LEU A 201 20.73 10.20 9.73
CA LEU A 201 20.88 11.19 8.66
C LEU A 201 20.03 12.43 8.95
N PHE A 202 18.75 12.23 9.22
CA PHE A 202 17.82 13.30 9.63
C PHE A 202 16.55 12.71 10.26
N ASN A 203 15.82 13.56 10.99
CA ASN A 203 14.47 13.26 11.44
C ASN A 203 13.46 13.83 10.42
N PHE A 204 12.38 13.11 10.18
CA PHE A 204 11.27 13.58 9.36
C PHE A 204 9.94 13.33 10.06
N GLU A 205 8.96 14.17 9.77
CA GLU A 205 7.60 13.99 10.23
C GLU A 205 6.76 13.39 9.11
N VAL A 206 6.04 12.32 9.42
CA VAL A 206 5.05 11.73 8.53
C VAL A 206 3.94 12.74 8.29
N PRO A 207 3.49 12.96 7.04
CA PRO A 207 2.40 13.89 6.78
C PRO A 207 1.19 13.60 7.67
N SER A 208 0.60 14.65 8.23
CA SER A 208 -0.58 14.54 9.08
C SER A 208 -1.83 15.02 8.34
N ARG A 209 -2.92 14.26 8.45
CA ARG A 209 -4.23 14.59 7.87
C ARG A 209 -5.19 15.09 8.96
N PRO A 210 -6.02 16.11 8.68
CA PRO A 210 -7.07 16.53 9.59
C PRO A 210 -8.05 15.39 9.90
N GLY A 211 -8.52 15.31 11.15
CA GLY A 211 -9.54 14.33 11.58
C GLY A 211 -8.99 13.06 12.22
N VAL A 212 -7.69 12.78 12.11
CA VAL A 212 -7.07 11.57 12.67
C VAL A 212 -7.01 11.57 14.20
N PHE A 213 -6.75 12.72 14.82
CA PHE A 213 -6.68 12.88 16.29
C PHE A 213 -8.02 13.35 16.90
N GLY A 214 -9.16 12.98 16.31
CA GLY A 214 -10.48 13.32 16.86
C GLY A 214 -10.84 14.81 16.83
N GLY A 215 -10.24 15.59 15.92
CA GLY A 215 -10.54 17.01 15.76
C GLY A 215 -10.03 17.90 16.91
N VAL A 216 -9.17 17.37 17.77
CA VAL A 216 -8.50 18.19 18.79
C VAL A 216 -7.26 18.80 18.16
N ASP A 217 -7.24 20.13 18.04
CA ASP A 217 -6.06 20.84 17.56
C ASP A 217 -4.90 20.60 18.55
N ILE A 218 -3.87 19.90 18.09
CA ILE A 218 -2.61 19.84 18.82
C ILE A 218 -1.94 21.20 18.64
N LEU A 219 -2.07 22.06 19.65
CA LEU A 219 -1.31 23.30 19.72
C LEU A 219 0.17 22.97 19.76
N ARG A 220 0.84 23.14 18.62
CA ARG A 220 2.31 23.09 18.55
C ARG A 220 2.83 24.45 18.98
N PRO A 221 3.59 24.56 20.08
CA PRO A 221 4.24 25.81 20.42
C PRO A 221 5.12 26.22 19.24
N THR A 222 4.84 27.38 18.64
CA THR A 222 5.76 27.98 17.67
C THR A 222 7.03 28.38 18.41
N ARG A 223 8.20 28.00 17.87
CA ARG A 223 9.47 28.58 18.32
C ARG A 223 9.37 30.10 18.15
N ALA A 224 9.54 30.81 19.26
CA ALA A 224 9.76 32.26 19.27
C ALA A 224 11.13 32.59 18.65
#